data_AF-A0A9J6AM60-F1
#
_entry.id   AF-A0A9J6AM60-F1
#
_cell.length_a   1.000
_cell.length_b   1.000
_cell.length_c   1.000
_cell.angle_alpha   90.00
_cell.angle_beta   90.00
_cell.angle_gamma   90.00
#
_symmetry.space_group_name_H-M   'P 1'
#
loop_
_entity.id
_entity.type
_entity.pdbx_description
1 polymer ?
#
loop_
_entity_poly.entity_id
_entity_poly.type
_entity_poly.pdbx_seq_one_letter_code
_entity_poly.pdbx_strand_id
1 'polypeptide(L)'
;MPEHTSDLLSCWIRRGGSKRQKTWWNLIPHCIWLTVWKERNSRNFEDISNSIHKVKWNCIVSLYFLCKEIGLEDSDQLLEFLGSLSPPYP
;
A
#
# COMPACT_ATOMS: atom_id res chain seq x y z
N MET A 1 -2.92 5.01 19.63
CA MET A 1 -2.05 4.97 18.44
C MET A 1 -1.10 3.79 18.63
N PRO A 2 -0.88 2.89 17.65
CA PRO A 2 0.03 1.76 17.84
C PRO A 2 1.44 2.25 18.21
N GLU A 3 2.04 1.63 19.22
CA GLU A 3 3.35 2.02 19.78
C GLU A 3 4.50 1.39 18.99
N HIS A 4 4.31 0.15 18.55
CA HIS A 4 5.28 -0.57 17.72
C HIS A 4 4.72 -0.91 16.33
N THR A 5 5.63 -1.19 15.39
CA THR A 5 5.25 -1.65 14.04
C THR A 5 4.43 -2.94 14.09
N SER A 6 4.70 -3.82 15.05
CA SER A 6 3.89 -5.02 15.31
C SER A 6 2.45 -4.68 15.69
N ASP A 7 2.23 -3.63 16.48
CA ASP A 7 0.90 -3.19 16.90
C ASP A 7 0.14 -2.56 15.74
N LEU A 8 0.85 -1.84 14.86
CA LEU A 8 0.29 -1.31 13.63
C LEU A 8 -0.16 -2.44 12.71
N LEU A 9 0.69 -3.46 12.51
CA LEU A 9 0.38 -4.62 11.69
C LEU A 9 -0.76 -5.46 12.27
N SER A 10 -0.80 -5.65 13.59
CA SER A 10 -1.88 -6.40 14.25
C SER A 10 -3.23 -5.68 14.12
N CYS A 11 -3.25 -4.35 14.24
CA CYS A 11 -4.43 -3.53 13.95
C CYS A 11 -4.85 -3.63 12.48
N TRP A 12 -3.86 -3.67 11.57
CA TRP A 12 -4.09 -3.76 10.14
C TRP A 12 -4.80 -5.07 9.75
N ILE A 13 -4.27 -6.22 10.18
CA ILE A 13 -4.77 -7.56 9.82
C ILE A 13 -6.22 -7.80 10.30
N ARG A 14 -6.64 -7.10 11.36
CA ARG A 14 -8.01 -7.18 11.89
C ARG A 14 -9.06 -6.50 11.02
N ARG A 15 -8.65 -5.68 10.06
CA ARG A 15 -9.51 -5.05 9.05
C ARG A 15 -9.37 -5.77 7.70
N GLY A 16 -10.32 -5.52 6.80
CA GLY A 16 -10.36 -6.14 5.47
C GLY A 16 -11.73 -6.76 5.21
N GLY A 17 -12.35 -6.36 4.10
CA GLY A 17 -13.71 -6.74 3.71
C GLY A 17 -13.81 -8.20 3.25
N SER A 18 -14.28 -8.42 2.03
CA SER A 18 -14.45 -9.77 1.47
C SER A 18 -13.14 -10.56 1.43
N LYS A 19 -13.21 -11.89 1.29
CA LYS A 19 -12.03 -12.79 1.24
C LYS A 19 -10.98 -12.32 0.22
N ARG A 20 -11.41 -11.81 -0.95
CA ARG A 20 -10.54 -11.27 -2.01
C ARG A 20 -9.91 -9.93 -1.59
N GLN A 21 -10.72 -9.01 -1.06
CA GLN A 21 -10.25 -7.72 -0.56
C GLN A 21 -9.27 -7.90 0.60
N LYS A 22 -9.42 -8.94 1.43
CA LYS A 22 -8.50 -9.25 2.52
C LYS A 22 -7.11 -9.65 2.01
N THR A 23 -7.03 -10.35 0.89
CA THR A 23 -5.73 -10.66 0.26
C THR A 23 -5.01 -9.38 -0.17
N TRP A 24 -5.71 -8.47 -0.84
CA TRP A 24 -5.15 -7.16 -1.24
C TRP A 24 -4.80 -6.28 -0.06
N TRP A 25 -5.68 -6.26 0.94
CA TRP A 25 -5.49 -5.53 2.19
C TRP A 25 -4.19 -5.94 2.88
N ASN A 26 -3.87 -7.24 2.89
CA ASN A 26 -2.64 -7.75 3.49
C ASN A 26 -1.36 -7.38 2.71
N LEU A 27 -1.46 -6.99 1.42
CA LEU A 27 -0.31 -6.55 0.63
C LEU A 27 0.09 -5.09 0.93
N ILE A 28 -0.85 -4.26 1.39
CA ILE A 28 -0.62 -2.82 1.56
C ILE A 28 0.55 -2.52 2.51
N PRO A 29 0.69 -3.14 3.71
CA PRO A 29 1.82 -2.85 4.59
C PRO A 29 3.17 -3.18 3.96
N HIS A 30 3.23 -4.26 3.17
CA HIS A 30 4.44 -4.63 2.44
C HIS A 30 4.78 -3.59 1.36
N CYS A 31 3.78 -3.08 0.64
CA CYS A 31 3.98 -2.02 -0.36
C CYS A 31 4.51 -0.74 0.28
N ILE A 32 3.90 -0.31 1.40
CA ILE A 32 4.32 0.87 2.15
C ILE A 32 5.77 0.71 2.62
N TRP A 33 6.08 -0.43 3.26
CA TRP A 33 7.42 -0.71 3.75
C TRP A 33 8.45 -0.66 2.63
N LEU A 34 8.20 -1.38 1.54
CA LEU A 34 9.13 -1.46 0.41
C LEU A 34 9.35 -0.09 -0.25
N THR A 35 8.28 0.68 -0.46
CA THR A 35 8.41 2.02 -1.07
C THR A 35 9.16 2.99 -0.16
N VAL A 36 8.88 3.00 1.14
CA VAL A 36 9.59 3.86 2.10
C VAL A 36 11.06 3.46 2.22
N TRP A 37 11.34 2.15 2.25
CA TRP A 37 12.71 1.65 2.28
C TRP A 37 13.49 2.05 1.03
N LYS A 38 12.92 1.87 -0.17
CA LYS A 38 13.54 2.31 -1.43
C LYS A 38 13.80 3.81 -1.45
N GLU A 39 12.82 4.62 -1.05
CA GLU A 39 12.99 6.08 -0.98
C GLU A 39 14.11 6.49 -0.02
N ARG A 40 14.17 5.89 1.19
CA ARG A 40 15.23 6.19 2.16
C ARG A 40 16.61 5.84 1.65
N ASN A 41 16.74 4.70 0.99
CA ASN A 41 18.02 4.28 0.42
C ASN A 41 18.44 5.19 -0.74
N SER A 42 17.53 5.53 -1.65
CA SER A 42 17.84 6.41 -2.77
C SER A 42 18.29 7.80 -2.28
N ARG A 43 17.66 8.33 -1.21
CA ARG A 43 18.11 9.59 -0.58
C ARG A 43 19.51 9.50 0.02
N ASN A 44 19.81 8.40 0.71
CA ASN A 44 21.06 8.27 1.47
C ASN A 44 22.25 7.83 0.61
N PHE A 45 22.01 7.03 -0.42
CA PHE A 45 23.07 6.38 -1.21
C PHE A 45 23.16 6.92 -2.65
N GLU A 46 22.11 7.55 -3.17
CA GLU A 46 22.04 8.03 -4.56
C GLU A 46 21.78 9.55 -4.65
N ASP A 47 21.58 10.23 -3.52
CA ASP A 47 21.18 11.65 -3.41
C ASP A 47 19.92 12.00 -4.22
N ILE A 48 19.03 11.01 -4.41
CA ILE A 48 17.77 11.18 -5.13
C ILE A 48 16.63 11.28 -4.11
N SER A 49 15.89 12.39 -4.17
CA SER A 49 14.72 12.64 -3.32
C SER A 49 13.46 12.80 -4.17
N ASN A 50 12.47 11.94 -3.97
CA ASN A 50 11.17 12.07 -4.64
C ASN A 50 10.21 12.93 -3.83
N SER A 51 9.28 13.60 -4.52
CA SER A 51 8.16 14.29 -3.88
C SER A 51 7.25 13.28 -3.17
N ILE A 52 6.55 13.73 -2.12
CA ILE A 52 5.59 12.86 -1.40
C ILE A 52 4.51 12.28 -2.32
N HIS A 53 4.09 13.03 -3.34
CA HIS A 53 3.15 12.56 -4.35
C HIS A 53 3.72 11.39 -5.16
N LYS A 54 4.99 11.48 -5.58
CA LYS A 54 5.65 10.41 -6.31
C LYS A 54 5.89 9.18 -5.44
N VAL A 55 6.24 9.36 -4.15
CA VAL A 55 6.36 8.25 -3.20
C VAL A 55 5.01 7.53 -3.02
N LYS A 56 3.91 8.27 -2.83
CA LYS A 56 2.56 7.69 -2.76
C LYS A 56 2.19 6.94 -4.03
N TRP A 57 2.48 7.54 -5.20
CA TRP A 57 2.25 6.90 -6.50
C TRP A 57 3.03 5.59 -6.65
N ASN A 58 4.31 5.58 -6.30
CA ASN A 58 5.14 4.38 -6.34
C ASN A 58 4.58 3.25 -5.44
N CYS A 59 3.98 3.60 -4.31
CA CYS A 59 3.31 2.63 -3.43
C CYS A 59 2.07 2.02 -4.10
N ILE A 60 1.24 2.84 -4.75
CA ILE A 60 0.04 2.39 -5.47
C ILE A 60 0.41 1.50 -6.65
N VAL A 61 1.42 1.90 -7.44
CA VAL A 61 1.93 1.11 -8.57
C VAL A 61 2.47 -0.24 -8.08
N SER A 62 3.22 -0.26 -6.96
CA SER A 62 3.72 -1.50 -6.37
C SER A 62 2.59 -2.42 -5.90
N LEU A 63 1.54 -1.85 -5.31
CA LEU A 63 0.35 -2.60 -4.92
C LEU A 63 -0.36 -3.20 -6.13
N TYR A 64 -0.57 -2.42 -7.19
CA TYR A 64 -1.19 -2.91 -8.43
C TYR A 64 -0.39 -4.05 -9.06
N PHE A 65 0.93 -3.88 -9.16
CA PHE A 65 1.82 -4.92 -9.68
C PHE A 65 1.71 -6.21 -8.86
N LEU A 66 1.82 -6.13 -7.53
CA LEU A 66 1.72 -7.31 -6.66
C LEU A 66 0.33 -7.94 -6.72
N CYS A 67 -0.73 -7.14 -6.79
CA CYS A 67 -2.09 -7.64 -6.97
C CYS A 67 -2.23 -8.42 -8.29
N LYS A 68 -1.65 -7.94 -9.38
CA LYS A 68 -1.65 -8.66 -10.67
C LYS A 68 -0.95 -10.00 -10.57
N GLU A 69 0.22 -10.05 -9.95
CA GLU A 69 0.99 -11.28 -9.75
C GLU A 69 0.21 -12.34 -8.94
N ILE A 70 -0.65 -11.92 -8.01
CA ILE A 70 -1.48 -12.84 -7.21
C ILE A 70 -2.87 -13.13 -7.82
N GLY A 71 -3.15 -12.71 -9.06
CA GLY A 71 -4.39 -13.01 -9.77
C GLY A 71 -5.46 -11.91 -9.76
N LEU A 72 -5.07 -10.64 -9.66
CA LEU A 72 -5.95 -9.52 -10.00
C LEU A 72 -5.93 -9.32 -11.53
N GLU A 73 -6.97 -9.83 -12.18
CA GLU A 73 -7.10 -9.73 -13.64
C GLU A 73 -7.54 -8.32 -14.10
N ASP A 74 -8.27 -7.60 -13.25
CA ASP A 74 -9.00 -6.37 -13.62
C ASP A 74 -8.63 -5.16 -12.74
N SER A 75 -8.12 -4.10 -13.39
CA SER A 75 -7.76 -2.82 -12.75
C SER A 75 -8.92 -2.11 -12.08
N ASP A 76 -10.15 -2.30 -12.59
CA ASP A 76 -11.33 -1.60 -12.08
C ASP A 76 -11.66 -2.02 -10.64
N GLN A 77 -11.44 -3.30 -10.32
CA GLN A 77 -11.67 -3.82 -8.96
C GLN A 77 -10.66 -3.28 -7.95
N LEU A 78 -9.41 -3.02 -8.39
CA LEU A 78 -8.44 -2.36 -7.51
C LEU A 78 -8.80 -0.90 -7.30
N LEU A 79 -9.23 -0.20 -8.36
CA LEU A 79 -9.65 1.19 -8.27
C LEU A 79 -10.87 1.35 -7.36
N GLU A 80 -11.86 0.46 -7.49
CA GLU A 80 -13.02 0.42 -6.59
C GLU A 80 -12.59 0.18 -5.14
N PHE A 81 -11.69 -0.78 -4.92
CA PHE A 81 -11.14 -1.05 -3.59
C PHE A 81 -10.40 0.17 -3.03
N LEU A 82 -9.53 0.83 -3.79
CA LEU A 82 -8.82 2.04 -3.34
C LEU A 82 -9.80 3.20 -3.11
N GLY A 83 -10.83 3.33 -3.96
CA GLY A 83 -11.93 4.28 -3.79
C GLY A 83 -12.65 4.07 -2.46
N SER A 84 -12.90 2.82 -2.07
CA SER A 84 -13.52 2.48 -0.78
C SER A 84 -12.68 2.87 0.45
N LEU A 85 -11.37 3.13 0.28
CA LEU A 85 -10.50 3.61 1.35
C LEU A 85 -10.52 5.13 1.50
N SER A 86 -11.07 5.84 0.52
CA SER A 86 -11.22 7.29 0.60
C SER A 86 -12.30 7.61 1.63
N PRO A 87 -12.07 8.55 2.55
CA PRO A 87 -13.13 9.00 3.44
C PRO A 87 -14.30 9.53 2.59
N PRO A 88 -15.55 9.37 3.03
CA PRO A 88 -16.68 10.01 2.35
C PRO A 88 -16.38 11.52 2.27
N TYR A 89 -16.52 12.09 1.07
CA TYR A 89 -16.43 13.55 0.91
C TYR A 89 -17.46 14.20 1.85
N PRO A 90 -17.09 15.28 2.56
CA PRO A 90 -18.02 16.00 3.43
C PRO A 90 -19.21 16.60 2.65
#